data_AF-A0A7V6ULZ7-F1
#
_entry.id   AF-A0A7V6ULZ7-F1
#
_cell.length_a   1.000
_cell.length_b   1.000
_cell.length_c   1.000
_cell.angle_alpha   90.00
_cell.angle_beta   90.00
_cell.angle_gamma   90.00
#
_symmetry.space_group_name_H-M   'P 1'
#
loop_
_entity.id
_entity.type
_entity.pdbx_description
1 polymer ?
#
loop_
_entity_poly.entity_id
_entity_poly.type
_entity_poly.pdbx_seq_one_letter_code
_entity_poly.pdbx_strand_id
1 'polypeptide(L)'
;MKVYNKKGFVWGVIWTILGGWTLVLDIMEPNDFLPRQIKEVLLSALLIAIGIGGFIRAFSRKATQEAFVEEQDERNRLIKLKSKARTLDILFWCLVVIMIGGLVGYIITNNIAWGFIFIVPALLISFYWLAYLMTLVYYGRHE
;
A
#
# COMPACT_ATOMS: atom_id res chain seq x y z
N MET A 1 2.00 -28.09 2.20
CA MET A 1 1.63 -27.44 0.92
C MET A 1 2.88 -26.91 0.24
N LYS A 2 3.04 -27.07 -1.08
CA LYS A 2 4.15 -26.44 -1.83
C LYS A 2 3.84 -24.96 -2.03
N VAL A 3 4.78 -24.08 -1.65
CA VAL A 3 4.68 -22.63 -1.91
C VAL A 3 5.16 -22.39 -3.34
N TYR A 4 4.27 -21.90 -4.21
CA TYR A 4 4.59 -21.65 -5.62
C TYR A 4 5.02 -20.20 -5.84
N ASN A 5 4.42 -19.24 -5.13
CA ASN A 5 4.80 -17.83 -5.17
C ASN A 5 5.33 -17.36 -3.80
N LYS A 6 6.67 -17.37 -3.67
CA LYS A 6 7.38 -16.94 -2.44
C LYS A 6 7.14 -15.47 -2.09
N LYS A 7 6.97 -14.58 -3.08
CA LYS A 7 6.72 -13.15 -2.85
C LYS A 7 5.32 -12.92 -2.28
N GLY A 8 4.32 -13.56 -2.85
CA GLY A 8 2.94 -13.53 -2.34
C GLY A 8 2.82 -14.13 -0.93
N PHE A 9 3.62 -15.16 -0.64
CA PHE A 9 3.69 -15.75 0.70
C PHE A 9 4.25 -14.78 1.74
N VAL A 10 5.43 -14.19 1.47
CA VAL A 10 6.05 -13.21 2.39
C VAL A 10 5.14 -12.00 2.60
N TRP A 11 4.50 -11.52 1.54
CA TRP A 11 3.51 -10.45 1.63
C TRP A 11 2.33 -10.84 2.53
N GLY A 12 1.75 -12.03 2.32
CA GLY A 12 0.69 -12.56 3.17
C GLY A 12 1.09 -12.63 4.65
N VAL A 13 2.28 -13.16 4.94
CA VAL A 13 2.83 -13.25 6.30
C VAL A 13 2.94 -11.88 6.97
N ILE A 14 3.50 -10.89 6.28
CA ILE A 14 3.66 -9.54 6.84
C ILE A 14 2.31 -8.94 7.24
N TRP A 15 1.32 -9.00 6.34
CA TRP A 15 -0.01 -8.42 6.61
C TRP A 15 -0.77 -9.16 7.70
N THR A 16 -0.65 -10.49 7.77
CA THR A 16 -1.30 -11.26 8.83
C THR A 16 -0.65 -11.04 10.20
N ILE A 17 0.68 -10.90 10.27
CA ILE A 17 1.37 -10.56 11.51
C ILE A 17 0.98 -9.16 11.97
N LEU A 18 0.97 -8.18 11.07
CA LEU A 18 0.55 -6.81 11.39
C LEU A 18 -0.90 -6.77 11.87
N GLY A 19 -1.81 -7.41 11.15
CA GLY A 19 -3.23 -7.48 11.53
C GLY A 19 -3.45 -8.20 12.87
N GLY A 20 -2.76 -9.31 13.10
CA GLY A 20 -2.80 -10.02 14.37
C GLY A 20 -2.24 -9.20 15.54
N TRP A 21 -1.13 -8.51 15.32
CA TRP A 21 -0.54 -7.62 16.32
C TRP A 21 -1.49 -6.48 16.70
N THR A 22 -2.12 -5.82 15.72
CA THR A 22 -3.11 -4.77 15.98
C THR A 22 -4.32 -5.30 16.77
N LEU A 23 -4.78 -6.52 16.47
CA LEU A 23 -5.90 -7.14 17.16
C LEU A 23 -5.54 -7.47 18.63
N VAL A 24 -4.32 -7.94 18.88
CA VAL A 24 -3.84 -8.20 20.24
C VAL A 24 -3.80 -6.91 21.06
N LEU A 25 -3.32 -5.82 20.48
CA LEU A 25 -3.31 -4.51 21.15
C LEU A 25 -4.73 -4.03 21.47
N ASP A 26 -5.67 -4.15 20.53
CA ASP A 26 -7.07 -3.78 20.74
C ASP A 26 -7.76 -4.58 21.87
N ILE A 27 -7.31 -5.83 22.11
CA ILE A 27 -7.82 -6.69 23.20
C ILE A 27 -7.16 -6.33 24.54
N MET A 28 -5.86 -6.04 24.54
CA MET A 28 -5.10 -5.75 25.77
C MET A 28 -5.38 -4.36 26.33
N GLU A 29 -5.61 -3.37 25.46
CA GLU A 29 -5.94 -1.99 25.83
C GLU A 29 -7.25 -1.57 25.16
N PRO A 30 -8.40 -2.09 25.62
CA PRO A 30 -9.69 -1.77 25.03
C PRO A 30 -10.00 -0.28 25.20
N ASN A 31 -10.26 0.39 24.08
CA ASN A 31 -10.65 1.80 24.09
C ASN A 31 -12.07 1.97 24.68
N ASP A 32 -12.21 2.86 25.68
CA ASP A 32 -13.50 3.19 26.31
C ASP A 32 -14.54 3.77 25.31
N PHE A 33 -14.08 4.29 24.18
CA PHE A 33 -14.92 4.86 23.13
C PHE A 33 -15.28 3.80 22.07
N LEU A 34 -16.48 3.23 22.18
CA LEU A 34 -16.99 2.16 21.29
C LEU A 34 -16.80 2.42 19.77
N PRO A 35 -17.04 3.63 19.22
CA PRO A 35 -16.86 3.86 17.79
C PRO A 35 -15.40 3.79 17.33
N ARG A 36 -14.43 4.02 18.23
CA ARG A 36 -12.99 3.91 17.93
C ARG A 36 -12.55 2.45 17.99
N GLN A 37 -13.01 1.72 18.99
CA GLN A 37 -12.75 0.28 19.10
C GLN A 37 -13.29 -0.50 17.88
N ILE A 38 -14.50 -0.16 17.40
CA ILE A 38 -15.07 -0.79 16.19
C ILE A 38 -14.20 -0.51 14.95
N LYS A 39 -13.64 0.69 14.82
CA LYS A 39 -12.77 1.05 13.68
C LYS A 39 -11.45 0.26 13.71
N GLU A 40 -10.86 0.10 14.89
CA GLU A 40 -9.59 -0.60 15.07
C GLU A 40 -9.75 -2.11 14.81
N VAL A 41 -10.83 -2.72 15.33
CA VAL A 41 -11.18 -4.12 15.03
C VAL A 41 -11.49 -4.34 13.54
N LEU A 42 -12.16 -3.39 12.89
CA LEU A 42 -12.43 -3.48 11.45
C LEU A 42 -11.14 -3.38 10.63
N LEU A 43 -10.22 -2.51 11.04
CA LEU A 43 -8.91 -2.35 10.40
C LEU A 43 -8.07 -3.63 10.55
N SER A 44 -8.00 -4.21 11.75
CA SER A 44 -7.28 -5.47 11.98
C SER A 44 -7.87 -6.63 11.17
N ALA A 45 -9.20 -6.73 11.10
CA ALA A 45 -9.88 -7.72 10.25
C ALA A 45 -9.54 -7.55 8.76
N LEU A 46 -9.49 -6.31 8.26
CA LEU A 46 -9.11 -6.02 6.88
C LEU A 46 -7.65 -6.42 6.59
N LEU A 47 -6.72 -6.11 7.48
CA LEU A 47 -5.30 -6.47 7.35
C LEU A 47 -5.12 -7.99 7.30
N ILE A 48 -5.83 -8.73 8.16
CA ILE A 48 -5.82 -10.19 8.17
C ILE A 48 -6.40 -10.75 6.87
N ALA A 49 -7.50 -10.19 6.36
CA ALA A 49 -8.10 -10.60 5.09
C ALA A 49 -7.16 -10.38 3.89
N ILE A 50 -6.44 -9.26 3.86
CA ILE A 50 -5.39 -8.98 2.85
C ILE A 50 -4.28 -10.03 2.94
N GLY A 51 -3.84 -10.38 4.16
CA GLY A 51 -2.84 -11.40 4.39
C GLY A 51 -3.28 -12.80 3.92
N ILE A 52 -4.50 -13.21 4.26
CA ILE A 52 -5.13 -14.47 3.80
C ILE A 52 -5.22 -14.51 2.27
N GLY A 53 -5.63 -13.40 1.64
CA GLY A 53 -5.64 -13.28 0.18
C GLY A 53 -4.26 -13.41 -0.46
N GLY A 54 -3.20 -13.03 0.25
CA GLY A 54 -1.81 -13.28 -0.13
C GLY A 54 -1.44 -14.76 -0.08
N PHE A 55 -1.84 -15.46 0.97
CA PHE A 55 -1.62 -16.91 1.12
C PHE A 55 -2.32 -17.75 0.04
N ILE A 56 -3.61 -17.47 -0.23
CA ILE A 56 -4.38 -18.20 -1.28
C ILE A 56 -3.68 -18.09 -2.64
N ARG A 57 -3.20 -16.89 -2.99
CA ARG A 57 -2.42 -16.66 -4.21
C ARG A 57 -1.04 -17.33 -4.19
N ALA A 58 -0.41 -17.43 -3.02
CA ALA A 58 0.90 -18.05 -2.85
C ALA A 58 0.89 -19.58 -3.03
N PHE A 59 -0.20 -20.24 -2.68
CA PHE A 59 -0.37 -21.69 -2.74
C PHE A 59 -1.04 -22.20 -4.02
N SER A 60 -1.63 -21.32 -4.84
CA SER A 60 -2.26 -21.71 -6.10
C SER A 60 -1.22 -21.95 -7.22
N ARG A 61 -1.08 -23.21 -7.62
CA ARG A 61 -0.21 -23.64 -8.73
C ARG A 61 -0.68 -23.11 -10.08
N LYS A 62 -2.00 -23.09 -10.33
CA LYS A 62 -2.60 -22.54 -11.56
C LYS A 62 -2.31 -21.06 -11.71
N ALA A 63 -2.53 -20.27 -10.65
CA ALA A 63 -2.24 -18.84 -10.66
C ALA A 63 -0.74 -18.54 -10.85
N THR A 64 0.15 -19.43 -10.40
CA THR A 64 1.60 -19.25 -10.58
C THR A 64 2.07 -19.65 -11.98
N GLN A 65 1.49 -20.69 -12.59
CA GLN A 65 1.82 -21.08 -13.96
C GLN A 65 1.23 -20.12 -14.99
N GLU A 66 0.00 -19.66 -14.79
CA GLU A 66 -0.63 -18.62 -15.61
C GLU A 66 0.19 -17.32 -15.52
N ALA A 67 0.58 -16.89 -14.31
CA ALA A 67 1.45 -15.71 -14.15
C ALA A 67 2.83 -15.87 -14.81
N PHE A 68 3.42 -17.07 -14.82
CA PHE A 68 4.71 -17.32 -15.47
C PHE A 68 4.61 -17.22 -17.01
N VAL A 69 3.55 -17.77 -17.60
CA VAL A 69 3.28 -17.66 -19.04
C VAL A 69 2.91 -16.22 -19.42
N GLU A 70 2.12 -15.55 -18.57
CA GLU A 70 1.69 -14.16 -18.76
C GLU A 70 2.85 -13.16 -18.65
N GLU A 71 3.86 -13.44 -17.83
CA GLU A 71 5.06 -12.60 -17.65
C GLU A 71 6.06 -12.72 -18.81
N GLN A 72 6.01 -13.79 -19.61
CA GLN A 72 6.83 -13.97 -20.81
C GLN A 72 6.24 -13.31 -22.06
N ASP A 73 4.97 -12.90 -22.04
CA ASP A 73 4.35 -12.16 -23.14
C ASP A 73 4.77 -10.68 -23.11
N GLU A 74 5.41 -10.24 -24.19
CA GLU A 74 5.87 -8.86 -24.36
C GLU A 74 4.73 -7.84 -24.23
N ARG A 75 3.53 -8.19 -24.70
CA ARG A 75 2.36 -7.31 -24.60
C ARG A 75 1.97 -7.08 -23.16
N ASN A 76 1.98 -8.14 -22.35
CA ASN A 76 1.62 -8.05 -20.94
C ASN A 76 2.71 -7.33 -20.14
N ARG A 77 3.98 -7.50 -20.50
CA ARG A 77 5.09 -6.72 -19.92
C ARG A 77 4.92 -5.22 -20.20
N LEU A 78 4.55 -4.85 -21.42
CA LEU A 78 4.26 -3.45 -21.77
C LEU A 78 3.06 -2.91 -21.00
N ILE A 79 1.95 -3.66 -20.95
CA ILE A 79 0.76 -3.28 -20.18
C ILE A 79 1.10 -3.10 -18.70
N LYS A 80 1.93 -3.98 -18.12
CA LYS A 80 2.37 -3.91 -16.71
C LYS A 80 3.22 -2.69 -16.43
N LEU A 81 4.15 -2.32 -17.33
CA LEU A 81 4.97 -1.11 -17.17
C LEU A 81 4.10 0.15 -17.30
N LYS A 82 3.22 0.19 -18.31
CA LYS A 82 2.31 1.33 -18.54
C LYS A 82 1.31 1.50 -17.41
N SER A 83 0.76 0.40 -16.90
CA SER A 83 -0.16 0.43 -15.75
C SER A 83 0.56 0.86 -14.48
N LYS A 84 1.79 0.38 -14.23
CA LYS A 84 2.58 0.82 -13.09
C LYS A 84 2.88 2.32 -13.13
N ALA A 85 3.27 2.85 -14.30
CA ALA A 85 3.49 4.29 -14.47
C ALA A 85 2.21 5.09 -14.23
N ARG A 86 1.09 4.71 -14.86
CA ARG A 86 -0.20 5.40 -14.69
C ARG A 86 -0.74 5.32 -13.27
N THR A 87 -0.55 4.20 -12.58
CA THR A 87 -0.95 4.07 -11.17
C THR A 87 -0.16 5.03 -10.28
N LEU A 88 1.13 5.24 -10.55
CA LEU A 88 1.92 6.24 -9.81
C LEU A 88 1.42 7.66 -10.07
N ASP A 89 1.10 8.00 -11.33
CA ASP A 89 0.52 9.31 -11.66
C ASP A 89 -0.81 9.55 -10.93
N ILE A 90 -1.70 8.55 -10.96
CA ILE A 90 -3.01 8.63 -10.27
C ILE A 90 -2.79 8.79 -8.76
N LEU A 91 -1.90 8.00 -8.16
CA LEU A 91 -1.60 8.07 -6.73
C LEU A 91 -1.03 9.43 -6.34
N PHE A 92 -0.14 10.00 -7.17
CA PHE A 92 0.39 11.34 -6.97
C PHE A 92 -0.73 12.38 -6.92
N TRP A 93 -1.65 12.36 -7.88
CA TRP A 93 -2.79 13.29 -7.88
C TRP A 93 -3.73 13.08 -6.69
N CYS A 94 -3.98 11.83 -6.28
CA CYS A 94 -4.75 11.56 -5.06
C CYS A 94 -4.08 12.17 -3.82
N LEU A 95 -2.75 12.03 -3.68
CA LEU A 95 -2.00 12.63 -2.58
C LEU A 95 -2.08 14.15 -2.61
N VAL A 96 -1.98 14.77 -3.79
CA VAL A 96 -2.14 16.23 -3.94
C VAL A 96 -3.53 16.70 -3.51
N VAL A 97 -4.60 15.98 -3.88
CA VAL A 97 -5.96 16.31 -3.45
C VAL A 97 -6.10 16.24 -1.92
N ILE A 98 -5.52 15.21 -1.29
CA ILE A 98 -5.50 15.08 0.18
C ILE A 98 -4.72 16.23 0.83
N MET A 99 -3.58 16.63 0.25
CA MET A 99 -2.81 17.79 0.73
C MET A 99 -3.65 19.07 0.69
N ILE A 100 -4.30 19.34 -0.45
CA ILE A 100 -5.16 20.53 -0.58
C ILE A 100 -6.28 20.48 0.46
N GLY A 101 -6.92 19.33 0.65
CA GLY A 101 -7.93 19.14 1.69
C GLY A 101 -7.39 19.39 3.11
N GLY A 102 -6.19 18.89 3.42
CA GLY A 102 -5.48 19.14 4.67
C GLY A 102 -5.22 20.61 4.93
N LEU A 103 -4.72 21.32 3.91
CA LEU A 103 -4.39 22.74 4.00
C LEU A 103 -5.64 23.61 4.14
N VAL A 104 -6.68 23.34 3.34
CA VAL A 104 -7.98 24.02 3.45
C VAL A 104 -8.62 23.79 4.82
N GLY A 105 -8.61 22.55 5.31
CA GLY A 105 -9.12 22.21 6.63
C GLY A 105 -8.38 22.92 7.75
N TYR A 106 -7.06 23.06 7.62
CA TYR A 106 -6.23 23.81 8.57
C TYR A 106 -6.58 25.30 8.58
N ILE A 107 -6.68 25.94 7.41
CA ILE A 107 -7.03 27.37 7.30
C ILE A 107 -8.39 27.67 7.93
N ILE A 108 -9.39 26.81 7.71
CA ILE A 108 -10.74 27.03 8.21
C ILE A 108 -10.85 26.76 9.72
N THR A 109 -10.22 25.70 10.21
CA THR A 109 -10.44 25.19 11.56
C THR A 109 -9.36 25.62 12.55
N ASN A 110 -8.20 26.09 12.07
CA ASN A 110 -6.98 26.33 12.86
C ASN A 110 -6.55 25.13 13.74
N ASN A 111 -6.98 23.91 13.37
CA ASN A 111 -6.69 22.70 14.13
C ASN A 111 -5.47 21.98 13.53
N ILE A 112 -4.46 21.76 14.37
CA ILE A 112 -3.18 21.11 14.05
C ILE A 112 -3.37 19.72 13.41
N ALA A 113 -4.45 19.00 13.74
CA ALA A 113 -4.77 17.70 13.13
C ALA A 113 -4.81 17.76 11.60
N TRP A 114 -5.34 18.85 11.03
CA TRP A 114 -5.36 19.06 9.58
C TRP A 114 -3.97 19.31 8.98
N GLY A 115 -3.05 19.89 9.77
CA GLY A 115 -1.64 20.02 9.41
C GLY A 115 -0.97 18.66 9.20
N PHE A 116 -1.27 17.66 10.03
CA PHE A 116 -0.76 16.29 9.83
C PHE A 116 -1.28 15.65 8.54
N ILE A 117 -2.55 15.90 8.19
CA ILE A 117 -3.14 15.43 6.93
C ILE A 117 -2.42 16.03 5.70
N PHE A 118 -1.85 17.24 5.82
CA PHE A 118 -1.02 17.85 4.79
C PHE A 118 0.42 17.31 4.78
N ILE A 119 1.06 17.21 5.95
CA ILE A 119 2.50 16.88 6.06
C ILE A 119 2.78 15.44 5.59
N VAL A 120 1.93 14.47 5.94
CA VAL A 120 2.19 13.06 5.62
C VAL A 120 2.25 12.82 4.09
N PRO A 121 1.26 13.25 3.28
CA PRO A 121 1.37 13.16 1.83
C PRO A 121 2.54 13.98 1.25
N ALA A 122 2.85 15.15 1.81
CA ALA A 122 3.97 15.99 1.35
C ALA A 122 5.31 15.26 1.46
N LEU A 123 5.53 14.56 2.57
CA LEU A 123 6.72 13.73 2.77
C LEU A 123 6.78 12.58 1.77
N LEU A 124 5.65 11.88 1.54
CA LEU A 124 5.59 10.77 0.56
C LEU A 124 5.91 11.24 -0.85
N ILE A 125 5.36 12.38 -1.28
CA ILE A 125 5.67 12.97 -2.59
C ILE A 125 7.16 13.35 -2.68
N SER A 126 7.75 13.87 -1.60
CA SER A 126 9.16 14.22 -1.56
C SER A 126 10.05 12.98 -1.76
N PHE A 127 9.75 11.87 -1.07
CA PHE A 127 10.46 10.60 -1.27
C PHE A 127 10.26 10.04 -2.68
N TYR A 128 9.04 10.10 -3.21
CA TYR A 128 8.77 9.70 -4.59
C TYR A 128 9.62 10.49 -5.59
N TRP A 129 9.73 11.80 -5.41
CA TRP A 129 10.51 12.67 -6.30
C TRP A 129 12.02 12.38 -6.21
N LEU A 130 12.55 12.15 -5.00
CA LEU A 130 13.94 11.71 -4.81
C LEU A 130 14.22 10.37 -5.50
N ALA A 131 13.31 9.39 -5.32
CA ALA A 131 13.44 8.10 -5.99
C ALA A 131 13.40 8.23 -7.52
N TYR A 132 12.50 9.08 -8.03
CA TYR A 132 12.40 9.38 -9.46
C TYR A 132 13.70 9.96 -10.00
N LEU A 133 14.28 10.97 -9.32
CA LEU A 133 15.58 11.54 -9.71
C LEU A 133 16.70 10.51 -9.72
N MET A 134 16.80 9.68 -8.67
CA MET A 134 17.80 8.62 -8.60
C MET A 134 17.67 7.64 -9.76
N THR A 135 16.44 7.24 -10.11
CA THR A 135 16.21 6.38 -11.27
C THR A 135 16.52 7.08 -12.59
N LEU A 136 16.18 8.36 -12.73
CA LEU A 136 16.46 9.15 -13.93
C LEU A 136 17.96 9.25 -14.18
N VAL A 137 18.75 9.54 -13.14
CA VAL A 137 20.22 9.60 -13.23
C VAL A 137 20.80 8.22 -13.54
N TYR A 138 20.31 7.17 -12.89
CA TYR A 138 20.83 5.82 -13.12
C TYR A 138 20.60 5.35 -14.57
N TYR A 139 19.35 5.41 -15.06
CA TYR A 139 19.04 4.97 -16.42
C TYR A 139 19.59 5.93 -17.47
N GLY A 140 19.56 7.25 -17.24
CA GLY A 140 20.15 8.23 -18.16
C GLY A 140 21.68 8.18 -18.26
N ARG A 141 22.38 7.44 -17.39
CA ARG A 141 23.82 7.16 -17.49
C ARG A 141 24.15 5.79 -18.07
N HIS A 142 23.17 4.90 -18.18
CA HIS A 142 23.33 3.52 -18.63
C HIS A 142 22.64 3.23 -19.99
N GLU A 143 22.03 4.25 -20.60
CA GLU A 143 21.64 4.32 -22.01
C GLU A 143 22.58 5.26 -22.76
#